data_AF-A0A6I2U5B9-F1
#
_entry.id   AF-A0A6I2U5B9-F1
#
_cell.length_a   1.000
_cell.length_b   1.000
_cell.length_c   1.000
_cell.angle_alpha   90.00
_cell.angle_beta   90.00
_cell.angle_gamma   90.00
#
_symmetry.space_group_name_H-M   'P 1'
#
loop_
_entity.id
_entity.type
_entity.pdbx_description
1 polymer ?
#
loop_
_entity_poly.entity_id
_entity_poly.type
_entity_poly.pdbx_seq_one_letter_code
_entity_poly.pdbx_strand_id
1 'polypeptide(L)'
;MSSSHENDQKSQELHCLQIAIEAKKQQKGESRKILEFLAGEDVYRAHEERPDFVRRISPQKEGTKGVLLGIEHFRVDHLAIKKHPKKSKKAQSSRIASVAPVLDKKKRATYEKWNNCLDESGILPEEFFEEAAQDLFDLAGEHMQKVIGANYRSLLASLQQNLETHVKSIPTYQENLRKIAQPGEKIQIALLIDLYAEFFSLMKFDSRGIRACKIGEVPLFQEVIALIERIIDKSAVDYVILCLNSSITERTPKVYAFRAGEIERQIHKRHLKIYKYLAMDLLFEPFSGRPYEIAKYSFSPVIRNDQSKEVSTMYSCDVSAIEGETFLDIAYYTAWNILGYEAHKRSFCASLSDFAFAHAIAPEIIAWEKVSGSTWKVRPIFKVSNSNDRRARISERMEAMKKEYEKGFE
;
A
#
# COMPACT_ATOMS: atom_id res chain seq x y z
N MET A 1 -21.87 -17.98 21.25
CA MET A 1 -21.12 -18.57 20.13
C MET A 1 -20.83 -17.43 19.16
N SER A 2 -19.68 -16.77 19.31
CA SER A 2 -19.24 -15.76 18.33
C SER A 2 -19.03 -16.46 16.99
N SER A 3 -19.35 -15.78 15.90
CA SER A 3 -19.16 -16.36 14.56
C SER A 3 -17.66 -16.55 14.31
N SER A 4 -17.26 -17.59 13.56
CA SER A 4 -15.84 -17.82 13.20
C SER A 4 -15.17 -16.59 12.58
N HIS A 5 -15.95 -15.74 11.90
CA HIS A 5 -15.50 -14.48 11.33
C HIS A 5 -15.11 -13.41 12.37
N GLU A 6 -15.79 -13.33 13.52
CA GLU A 6 -15.47 -12.36 14.58
C GLU A 6 -14.15 -12.75 15.28
N ASN A 7 -13.93 -14.05 15.50
CA ASN A 7 -12.67 -14.55 16.07
C ASN A 7 -11.48 -14.31 15.12
N ASP A 8 -11.67 -14.46 13.81
CA ASP A 8 -10.63 -14.19 12.81
C ASP A 8 -10.28 -12.70 12.74
N GLN A 9 -11.29 -11.81 12.76
CA GLN A 9 -11.06 -10.37 12.76
C GLN A 9 -10.29 -9.94 14.01
N LYS A 10 -10.74 -10.35 15.20
CA LYS A 10 -10.07 -9.94 16.44
C LYS A 10 -8.63 -10.42 16.52
N SER A 11 -8.36 -11.62 15.98
CA SER A 11 -7.01 -12.18 15.87
C SER A 11 -6.12 -11.34 14.95
N GLN A 12 -6.65 -10.86 13.81
CA GLN A 12 -5.91 -9.97 12.91
C GLN A 12 -5.59 -8.61 13.55
N GLU A 13 -6.56 -8.01 14.25
CA GLU A 13 -6.36 -6.75 14.97
C GLU A 13 -5.27 -6.90 16.04
N LEU A 14 -5.32 -8.00 16.82
CA LEU A 14 -4.32 -8.32 17.84
C LEU A 14 -2.93 -8.54 17.23
N HIS A 15 -2.86 -9.23 16.09
CA HIS A 15 -1.62 -9.46 15.37
C HIS A 15 -0.98 -8.14 14.91
N CYS A 16 -1.77 -7.23 14.34
CA CYS A 16 -1.29 -5.90 13.94
C CYS A 16 -0.80 -5.08 15.14
N LEU A 17 -1.53 -5.10 16.26
CA LEU A 17 -1.09 -4.44 17.50
C LEU A 17 0.24 -5.00 18.00
N GLN A 18 0.42 -6.33 17.96
CA GLN A 18 1.66 -6.97 18.38
C GLN A 18 2.84 -6.57 17.48
N ILE A 19 2.65 -6.52 16.16
CA ILE A 19 3.66 -6.02 15.22
C ILE A 19 4.08 -4.60 15.59
N ALA A 20 3.12 -3.72 15.88
CA ALA A 20 3.40 -2.35 16.28
C ALA A 20 4.20 -2.28 17.59
N ILE A 21 3.82 -3.06 18.61
CA ILE A 21 4.52 -3.14 19.89
C ILE A 21 5.97 -3.63 19.70
N GLU A 22 6.17 -4.68 18.90
CA GLU A 22 7.50 -5.26 18.67
C GLU A 22 8.43 -4.33 17.91
N ALA A 23 7.89 -3.50 17.00
CA ALA A 23 8.65 -2.54 16.24
C ALA A 23 9.40 -1.51 17.12
N LYS A 24 9.00 -1.33 18.40
CA LYS A 24 9.72 -0.47 19.35
C LYS A 24 11.21 -0.83 19.49
N LYS A 25 11.56 -2.10 19.30
CA LYS A 25 12.95 -2.61 19.35
C LYS A 25 13.85 -1.96 18.31
N GLN A 26 13.26 -1.51 17.19
CA GLN A 26 13.97 -0.90 16.05
C GLN A 26 13.84 0.63 16.02
N GLN A 27 13.07 1.23 16.93
CA GLN A 27 12.77 2.66 16.95
C GLN A 27 13.54 3.38 18.06
N LYS A 28 13.68 4.70 17.93
CA LYS A 28 14.34 5.57 18.91
C LYS A 28 13.48 6.81 19.21
N GLY A 29 13.78 7.47 20.32
CA GLY A 29 13.15 8.74 20.69
C GLY A 29 11.64 8.64 20.85
N GLU A 30 10.92 9.62 20.31
CA GLU A 30 9.48 9.77 20.52
C GLU A 30 8.68 8.58 19.98
N SER A 31 9.02 8.05 18.81
CA SER A 31 8.29 6.91 18.24
C SER A 31 8.42 5.66 19.08
N ARG A 32 9.58 5.42 19.68
CA ARG A 32 9.74 4.31 20.62
C ARG A 32 8.82 4.48 21.84
N LYS A 33 8.73 5.69 22.39
CA LYS A 33 7.83 5.99 23.53
C LYS A 33 6.36 5.75 23.19
N ILE A 34 5.93 6.18 22.00
CA ILE A 34 4.56 5.95 21.52
C ILE A 34 4.28 4.45 21.41
N LEU A 35 5.20 3.67 20.83
CA LEU A 35 5.04 2.22 20.72
C LEU A 35 5.12 1.50 22.08
N GLU A 36 5.86 2.03 23.05
CA GLU A 36 5.85 1.54 24.44
C GLU A 36 4.49 1.74 25.11
N PHE A 37 3.76 2.82 24.81
CA PHE A 37 2.41 3.03 25.34
C PHE A 37 1.42 1.96 24.86
N LEU A 38 1.59 1.46 23.63
CA LEU A 38 0.76 0.37 23.11
C LEU A 38 0.91 -0.93 23.91
N ALA A 39 2.04 -1.09 24.62
CA ALA A 39 2.36 -2.26 25.44
C ALA A 39 1.92 -2.11 26.91
N GLY A 40 1.02 -1.16 27.21
CA GLY A 40 0.43 -1.01 28.55
C GLY A 40 -0.37 -2.26 28.98
N GLU A 41 -0.83 -2.24 30.23
CA GLU A 41 -1.65 -3.32 30.77
C GLU A 41 -3.01 -3.36 30.06
N ASP A 42 -3.46 -4.55 29.67
CA ASP A 42 -4.77 -4.72 29.04
C ASP A 42 -5.89 -4.38 30.01
N VAL A 43 -6.90 -3.64 29.54
CA VAL A 43 -8.11 -3.39 30.33
C VAL A 43 -9.23 -4.25 29.78
N TYR A 44 -9.57 -5.30 30.53
CA TYR A 44 -10.70 -6.16 30.20
C TYR A 44 -12.02 -5.38 30.19
N ARG A 45 -12.83 -5.59 29.15
CA ARG A 45 -14.16 -5.01 28.99
C ARG A 45 -15.15 -6.12 28.66
N ALA A 46 -16.28 -6.15 29.36
CA ALA A 46 -17.28 -7.22 29.23
C ALA A 46 -18.00 -7.23 27.87
N HIS A 47 -17.87 -6.16 27.09
CA HIS A 47 -18.42 -6.02 25.76
C HIS A 47 -17.31 -5.58 24.79
N GLU A 48 -17.43 -5.98 23.51
CA GLU A 48 -16.62 -5.44 22.41
C GLU A 48 -16.98 -3.97 22.14
N GLU A 49 -16.73 -3.12 23.13
CA GLU A 49 -16.91 -1.70 23.02
C GLU A 49 -15.76 -1.08 22.25
N ARG A 50 -16.06 -0.04 21.48
CA ARG A 50 -15.03 0.76 20.82
C ARG A 50 -14.35 1.70 21.82
N PRO A 51 -13.03 1.95 21.73
CA PRO A 51 -12.13 1.51 20.65
C PRO A 51 -11.69 0.05 20.80
N ASP A 52 -11.11 -0.53 19.75
CA ASP A 52 -10.81 -1.98 19.68
C ASP A 52 -9.94 -2.51 20.83
N PHE A 53 -9.00 -1.70 21.33
CA PHE A 53 -8.17 -2.03 22.49
C PHE A 53 -8.12 -0.88 23.49
N VAL A 54 -7.94 -1.23 24.76
CA VAL A 54 -7.71 -0.26 25.83
C VAL A 54 -6.51 -0.72 26.65
N ARG A 55 -5.54 0.19 26.80
CA ARG A 55 -4.30 -0.03 27.54
C ARG A 55 -4.22 0.95 28.70
N ARG A 56 -3.85 0.47 29.88
CA ARG A 56 -3.53 1.29 31.05
C ARG A 56 -2.03 1.41 31.20
N ILE A 57 -1.54 2.64 31.35
CA ILE A 57 -0.13 2.96 31.51
C ILE A 57 0.04 3.64 32.86
N SER A 58 0.75 2.97 33.77
CA SER A 58 1.04 3.49 35.10
C SER A 58 1.92 4.76 35.03
N PRO A 59 1.78 5.68 36.00
CA PRO A 59 2.69 6.80 36.14
C PRO A 59 4.15 6.36 36.17
N GLN A 60 5.01 6.96 35.34
CA GLN A 60 6.44 6.66 35.36
C GLN A 60 7.21 7.40 36.47
N LYS A 61 6.60 8.45 37.04
CA LYS A 61 7.17 9.26 38.11
C LYS A 61 6.11 9.61 39.14
N GLU A 62 6.53 9.73 40.39
CA GLU A 62 5.68 10.21 41.48
C GLU A 62 5.12 11.60 41.14
N GLY A 63 3.82 11.82 41.34
CA GLY A 63 3.11 13.04 40.96
C GLY A 63 2.70 13.15 39.48
N THR A 64 3.03 12.18 38.62
CA THR A 64 2.50 12.12 37.25
C THR A 64 1.19 11.33 37.18
N LYS A 65 0.32 11.72 36.24
CA LYS A 65 -0.96 11.05 36.01
C LYS A 65 -0.76 9.80 35.16
N GLY A 66 -1.47 8.73 35.48
CA GLY A 66 -1.56 7.55 34.62
C GLY A 66 -2.26 7.89 33.31
N VAL A 67 -2.11 7.03 32.31
CA VAL A 67 -2.78 7.19 31.01
C VAL A 67 -3.69 6.00 30.76
N LEU A 68 -4.92 6.29 30.35
CA LEU A 68 -5.81 5.33 29.73
C LEU A 68 -5.81 5.57 28.22
N LEU A 69 -5.21 4.65 27.47
CA LEU A 69 -5.06 4.74 26.03
C LEU A 69 -6.10 3.86 25.34
N GLY A 70 -6.99 4.49 24.57
CA GLY A 70 -7.80 3.79 23.59
C GLY A 70 -7.07 3.64 22.26
N ILE A 71 -7.08 2.46 21.67
CA ILE A 71 -6.45 2.17 20.38
C ILE A 71 -7.52 1.65 19.42
N GLU A 72 -7.82 2.43 18.40
CA GLU A 72 -8.69 2.00 17.30
C GLU A 72 -7.84 1.48 16.16
N HIS A 73 -8.11 0.26 15.71
CA HIS A 73 -7.46 -0.36 14.58
C HIS A 73 -8.37 -0.32 13.35
N PHE A 74 -7.79 -0.03 12.18
CA PHE A 74 -8.48 -0.29 10.93
C PHE A 74 -7.51 -0.54 9.79
N ARG A 75 -7.95 -1.42 8.89
CA ARG A 75 -7.19 -1.82 7.71
C ARG A 75 -7.54 -0.95 6.51
N VAL A 76 -6.52 -0.57 5.76
CA VAL A 76 -6.62 0.17 4.50
C VAL A 76 -5.96 -0.64 3.41
N ASP A 77 -6.75 -1.11 2.45
CA ASP A 77 -6.24 -1.88 1.32
C ASP A 77 -6.12 -1.03 0.06
N HIS A 78 -4.98 -1.15 -0.62
CA HIS A 78 -4.75 -0.68 -1.99
C HIS A 78 -5.62 -1.47 -2.98
N LEU A 79 -5.75 -2.79 -2.76
CA LEU A 79 -6.61 -3.67 -3.56
C LEU A 79 -8.07 -3.52 -3.10
N ALA A 80 -8.67 -2.40 -3.45
CA ALA A 80 -10.04 -2.05 -3.09
C ALA A 80 -10.89 -1.76 -4.32
N ILE A 81 -12.19 -2.07 -4.22
CA ILE A 81 -13.18 -1.82 -5.27
C ILE A 81 -14.30 -0.91 -4.76
N LYS A 82 -14.84 -0.11 -5.68
CA LYS A 82 -16.05 0.68 -5.44
C LYS A 82 -17.27 -0.21 -5.64
N LYS A 83 -18.00 -0.52 -4.57
CA LYS A 83 -19.27 -1.25 -4.67
C LYS A 83 -20.38 -0.31 -5.11
N HIS A 84 -21.05 -0.66 -6.20
CA HIS A 84 -22.26 0.03 -6.62
C HIS A 84 -23.39 -0.24 -5.61
N PRO A 85 -24.19 0.79 -5.26
CA PRO A 85 -25.36 0.59 -4.41
C PRO A 85 -26.30 -0.42 -5.08
N LYS A 86 -26.87 -1.34 -4.28
CA LYS A 86 -27.92 -2.25 -4.77
C LYS A 86 -29.07 -1.41 -5.32
N LYS A 87 -29.68 -1.83 -6.44
CA LYS A 87 -30.75 -1.10 -7.16
C LYS A 87 -31.89 -0.59 -6.26
N SER A 88 -32.11 -1.20 -5.09
CA SER A 88 -33.12 -0.83 -4.09
C SER A 88 -32.72 0.28 -3.10
N LYS A 89 -31.47 0.78 -3.11
CA LYS A 89 -30.98 1.82 -2.19
C LYS A 89 -30.25 2.94 -2.93
N LYS A 90 -30.98 3.62 -3.82
CA LYS A 90 -30.45 4.69 -4.71
C LYS A 90 -29.83 5.91 -4.00
N ALA A 91 -30.03 6.05 -2.68
CA ALA A 91 -29.51 7.17 -1.90
C ALA A 91 -28.19 6.88 -1.14
N GLN A 92 -27.67 5.64 -1.19
CA GLN A 92 -26.45 5.31 -0.45
C GLN A 92 -25.21 5.56 -1.32
N SER A 93 -24.26 6.34 -0.80
CA SER A 93 -22.97 6.54 -1.47
C SER A 93 -22.29 5.18 -1.71
N SER A 94 -21.61 5.06 -2.83
CA SER A 94 -20.83 3.87 -3.17
C SER A 94 -19.79 3.58 -2.08
N ARG A 95 -19.82 2.38 -1.50
CA ARG A 95 -18.89 1.96 -0.45
C ARG A 95 -17.64 1.34 -1.08
N ILE A 96 -16.46 1.76 -0.65
CA ILE A 96 -15.19 1.12 -0.98
C ILE A 96 -15.02 -0.11 -0.10
N ALA A 97 -14.66 -1.24 -0.71
CA ALA A 97 -14.45 -2.52 -0.04
C ALA A 97 -13.14 -3.17 -0.46
N SER A 98 -12.44 -3.75 0.52
CA SER A 98 -11.24 -4.55 0.28
C SER A 98 -11.54 -5.82 -0.51
N VAL A 99 -10.61 -6.19 -1.38
CA VAL A 99 -10.61 -7.47 -2.11
C VAL A 99 -9.81 -8.53 -1.36
N ALA A 100 -8.98 -8.15 -0.38
CA ALA A 100 -8.09 -9.08 0.33
C ALA A 100 -8.82 -10.28 0.96
N PRO A 101 -9.98 -10.15 1.63
CA PRO A 101 -10.67 -11.31 2.19
C PRO A 101 -11.07 -12.36 1.15
N VAL A 102 -11.35 -11.93 -0.09
CA VAL A 102 -11.68 -12.85 -1.19
C VAL A 102 -10.44 -13.59 -1.66
N LEU A 103 -9.33 -12.88 -1.81
CA LEU A 103 -8.05 -13.49 -2.22
C LEU A 103 -7.50 -14.42 -1.15
N ASP A 104 -7.57 -14.04 0.12
CA ASP A 104 -7.08 -14.87 1.25
C ASP A 104 -7.90 -16.15 1.39
N LYS A 105 -9.22 -16.07 1.19
CA LYS A 105 -10.09 -17.26 1.14
C LYS A 105 -9.68 -18.20 0.01
N LYS A 106 -9.39 -17.67 -1.18
CA LYS A 106 -8.93 -18.48 -2.32
C LYS A 106 -7.55 -19.09 -2.07
N LYS A 107 -6.58 -18.31 -1.59
CA LYS A 107 -5.25 -18.79 -1.18
C LYS A 107 -5.36 -19.96 -0.21
N ARG A 108 -6.18 -19.82 0.84
CA ARG A 108 -6.40 -20.88 1.82
C ARG A 108 -7.04 -22.11 1.20
N ALA A 109 -8.07 -21.96 0.39
CA ALA A 109 -8.73 -23.08 -0.28
C ALA A 109 -7.77 -23.84 -1.22
N THR A 110 -6.95 -23.12 -1.99
CA THR A 110 -5.91 -23.73 -2.84
C THR A 110 -4.87 -24.46 -2.01
N TYR A 111 -4.39 -23.85 -0.91
CA TYR A 111 -3.47 -24.51 0.01
C TYR A 111 -4.07 -25.77 0.61
N GLU A 112 -5.28 -25.70 1.17
CA GLU A 112 -5.96 -26.85 1.79
C GLU A 112 -6.22 -27.98 0.80
N LYS A 113 -6.63 -27.65 -0.44
CA LYS A 113 -6.81 -28.64 -1.52
C LYS A 113 -5.54 -29.47 -1.70
N TRP A 114 -4.40 -28.82 -1.93
CA TRP A 114 -3.16 -29.51 -2.26
C TRP A 114 -2.44 -30.09 -1.04
N ASN A 115 -2.57 -29.47 0.12
CA ASN A 115 -2.05 -30.00 1.38
C ASN A 115 -2.73 -31.33 1.77
N ASN A 116 -4.01 -31.50 1.43
CA ASN A 116 -4.73 -32.77 1.66
C ASN A 116 -4.36 -33.88 0.67
N CYS A 117 -3.63 -33.55 -0.40
CA CYS A 117 -3.13 -34.51 -1.39
C CYS A 117 -1.69 -34.94 -1.13
N LEU A 118 -1.04 -34.43 -0.07
CA LEU A 118 0.33 -34.82 0.28
C LEU A 118 0.35 -36.27 0.77
N ASP A 119 1.40 -36.99 0.40
CA ASP A 119 1.66 -38.34 0.90
C ASP A 119 2.15 -38.33 2.37
N GLU A 120 2.43 -39.51 2.92
CA GLU A 120 2.92 -39.67 4.31
C GLU A 120 4.26 -38.96 4.57
N SER A 121 5.02 -38.65 3.51
CA SER A 121 6.28 -37.91 3.59
C SER A 121 6.11 -36.39 3.43
N GLY A 122 4.87 -35.92 3.23
CA GLY A 122 4.56 -34.52 2.99
C GLY A 122 4.89 -34.06 1.57
N ILE A 123 5.02 -34.99 0.62
CA ILE A 123 5.33 -34.69 -0.78
C ILE A 123 4.05 -34.81 -1.61
N LEU A 124 3.87 -33.87 -2.55
CA LEU A 124 2.76 -33.95 -3.49
C LEU A 124 3.06 -35.04 -4.54
N PRO A 125 2.17 -36.04 -4.71
CA PRO A 125 2.31 -37.05 -5.76
C PRO A 125 2.43 -36.43 -7.16
N GLU A 126 3.23 -37.07 -8.00
CA GLU A 126 3.61 -36.57 -9.32
C GLU A 126 2.39 -36.34 -10.22
N GLU A 127 1.37 -37.19 -10.12
CA GLU A 127 0.13 -37.08 -10.91
C GLU A 127 -0.69 -35.80 -10.61
N PHE A 128 -0.48 -35.18 -9.45
CA PHE A 128 -1.16 -33.94 -9.05
C PHE A 128 -0.35 -32.68 -9.35
N PHE A 129 0.91 -32.84 -9.77
CA PHE A 129 1.84 -31.73 -9.89
C PHE A 129 1.36 -30.65 -10.87
N GLU A 130 0.95 -31.04 -12.08
CA GLU A 130 0.54 -30.09 -13.13
C GLU A 130 -0.71 -29.32 -12.73
N GLU A 131 -1.70 -30.00 -12.15
CA GLU A 131 -2.94 -29.36 -11.68
C GLU A 131 -2.66 -28.42 -10.50
N ALA A 132 -1.79 -28.81 -9.57
CA ALA A 132 -1.39 -27.95 -8.46
C ALA A 132 -0.62 -26.72 -8.92
N ALA A 133 0.31 -26.89 -9.86
CA ALA A 133 1.04 -25.79 -10.46
C ALA A 133 0.08 -24.83 -11.18
N GLN A 134 -0.88 -25.36 -11.96
CA GLN A 134 -1.87 -24.54 -12.66
C GLN A 134 -2.75 -23.74 -11.69
N ASP A 135 -3.26 -24.35 -10.63
CA ASP A 135 -4.07 -23.67 -9.60
C ASP A 135 -3.29 -22.52 -8.93
N LEU A 136 -1.98 -22.71 -8.67
CA LEU A 136 -1.11 -21.68 -8.13
C LEU A 136 -0.90 -20.52 -9.12
N PHE A 137 -0.68 -20.81 -10.40
CA PHE A 137 -0.55 -19.79 -11.43
C PHE A 137 -1.86 -19.04 -11.67
N ASP A 138 -3.01 -19.71 -11.68
CA ASP A 138 -4.31 -19.07 -11.80
C ASP A 138 -4.57 -18.12 -10.63
N LEU A 139 -4.25 -18.55 -9.40
CA LEU A 139 -4.31 -17.70 -8.21
C LEU A 139 -3.39 -16.48 -8.31
N ALA A 140 -2.16 -16.66 -8.81
CA ALA A 140 -1.24 -15.56 -9.07
C ALA A 140 -1.78 -14.60 -10.14
N GLY A 141 -2.42 -15.14 -11.19
CA GLY A 141 -2.98 -14.37 -12.30
C GLY A 141 -4.17 -13.54 -11.85
N GLU A 142 -5.05 -14.12 -11.03
CA GLU A 142 -6.14 -13.38 -10.39
C GLU A 142 -5.62 -12.26 -9.49
N HIS A 143 -4.60 -12.53 -8.67
CA HIS A 143 -3.98 -11.51 -7.82
C HIS A 143 -3.40 -10.38 -8.66
N MET A 144 -2.64 -10.71 -9.71
CA MET A 144 -2.05 -9.74 -10.63
C MET A 144 -3.11 -8.89 -11.34
N GLN A 145 -4.23 -9.50 -11.75
CA GLN A 145 -5.37 -8.77 -12.32
C GLN A 145 -5.93 -7.73 -11.34
N LYS A 146 -5.98 -8.04 -10.03
CA LYS A 146 -6.39 -7.06 -9.00
C LYS A 146 -5.38 -5.95 -8.82
N VAL A 147 -4.08 -6.27 -8.81
CA VAL A 147 -3.02 -5.26 -8.69
C VAL A 147 -3.03 -4.31 -9.88
N ILE A 148 -3.16 -4.84 -11.11
CA ILE A 148 -3.21 -4.03 -12.33
C ILE A 148 -4.45 -3.14 -12.37
N GLY A 149 -5.59 -3.64 -11.89
CA GLY A 149 -6.83 -2.88 -11.81
C GLY A 149 -6.83 -1.81 -10.71
N ALA A 150 -5.88 -1.86 -9.77
CA ALA A 150 -5.72 -0.86 -8.73
C ALA A 150 -4.81 0.27 -9.20
N ASN A 151 -5.10 1.49 -8.73
CA ASN A 151 -4.25 2.65 -8.94
C ASN A 151 -4.01 3.38 -7.62
N TYR A 152 -3.00 4.24 -7.60
CA TYR A 152 -2.62 4.97 -6.39
C TYR A 152 -3.77 5.82 -5.80
N ARG A 153 -4.61 6.42 -6.65
CA ARG A 153 -5.79 7.17 -6.18
C ARG A 153 -6.83 6.29 -5.50
N SER A 154 -6.90 5.00 -5.85
CA SER A 154 -7.77 4.03 -5.20
C SER A 154 -7.33 3.77 -3.75
N LEU A 155 -6.01 3.69 -3.51
CA LEU A 155 -5.45 3.62 -2.15
C LEU A 155 -5.80 4.90 -1.36
N LEU A 156 -5.61 6.09 -1.93
CA LEU A 156 -5.94 7.35 -1.25
C LEU A 156 -7.44 7.46 -0.93
N ALA A 157 -8.31 7.06 -1.86
CA ALA A 157 -9.76 7.04 -1.63
C ALA A 157 -10.16 6.03 -0.53
N SER A 158 -9.53 4.84 -0.53
CA SER A 158 -9.71 3.82 0.51
C SER A 158 -9.28 4.35 1.89
N LEU A 159 -8.12 4.99 1.97
CA LEU A 159 -7.61 5.63 3.18
C LEU A 159 -8.56 6.72 3.67
N GLN A 160 -9.00 7.61 2.77
CA GLN A 160 -9.92 8.70 3.09
C GLN A 160 -11.23 8.18 3.69
N GLN A 161 -11.88 7.21 3.04
CA GLN A 161 -13.14 6.64 3.54
C GLN A 161 -12.99 6.01 4.93
N ASN A 162 -11.90 5.25 5.16
CA ASN A 162 -11.65 4.63 6.46
C ASN A 162 -11.39 5.70 7.53
N LEU A 163 -10.50 6.66 7.27
CA LEU A 163 -10.24 7.77 8.20
C LEU A 163 -11.51 8.51 8.57
N GLU A 164 -12.31 8.94 7.59
CA GLU A 164 -13.57 9.64 7.83
C GLU A 164 -14.58 8.79 8.65
N THR A 165 -14.58 7.47 8.46
CA THR A 165 -15.47 6.55 9.20
C THR A 165 -15.05 6.43 10.67
N HIS A 166 -13.76 6.22 10.94
CA HIS A 166 -13.26 6.03 12.30
C HIS A 166 -13.16 7.36 13.06
N VAL A 167 -12.83 8.47 12.40
CA VAL A 167 -12.82 9.80 13.02
C VAL A 167 -14.21 10.21 13.51
N LYS A 168 -15.28 9.89 12.77
CA LYS A 168 -16.67 10.12 13.22
C LYS A 168 -17.03 9.37 14.50
N SER A 169 -16.31 8.29 14.81
CA SER A 169 -16.56 7.46 15.98
C SER A 169 -15.72 7.86 17.20
N ILE A 170 -14.78 8.81 17.07
CA ILE A 170 -13.94 9.29 18.18
C ILE A 170 -14.75 9.77 19.40
N PRO A 171 -15.86 10.53 19.26
CA PRO A 171 -16.65 10.93 20.42
C PRO A 171 -17.15 9.74 21.25
N THR A 172 -17.57 8.66 20.57
CA THR A 172 -17.97 7.40 21.21
C THR A 172 -16.78 6.76 21.93
N TYR A 173 -15.59 6.76 21.32
CA TYR A 173 -14.38 6.20 21.95
C TYR A 173 -14.05 6.94 23.23
N GLN A 174 -14.08 8.28 23.19
CA GLN A 174 -13.85 9.12 24.35
C GLN A 174 -14.89 8.89 25.45
N GLU A 175 -16.18 8.77 25.10
CA GLU A 175 -17.23 8.51 26.07
C GLU A 175 -17.02 7.16 26.77
N ASN A 176 -16.72 6.11 26.02
CA ASN A 176 -16.47 4.79 26.58
C ASN A 176 -15.23 4.77 27.47
N LEU A 177 -14.15 5.45 27.06
CA LEU A 177 -12.95 5.58 27.89
C LEU A 177 -13.23 6.36 29.19
N ARG A 178 -14.06 7.41 29.16
CA ARG A 178 -14.45 8.17 30.36
C ARG A 178 -15.19 7.31 31.39
N LYS A 179 -15.98 6.32 30.96
CA LYS A 179 -16.72 5.41 31.86
C LYS A 179 -15.81 4.49 32.68
N ILE A 180 -14.62 4.19 32.17
CA ILE A 180 -13.66 3.25 32.79
C ILE A 180 -12.39 3.92 33.32
N ALA A 181 -12.22 5.23 33.07
CA ALA A 181 -11.08 5.99 33.54
C ALA A 181 -11.12 6.16 35.06
N GLN A 182 -9.98 5.94 35.71
CA GLN A 182 -9.82 6.19 37.14
C GLN A 182 -9.62 7.70 37.41
N PRO A 183 -9.95 8.19 38.62
CA PRO A 183 -9.74 9.58 38.98
C PRO A 183 -8.30 10.04 38.72
N GLY A 184 -8.15 11.08 37.90
CA GLY A 184 -6.85 11.65 37.56
C GLY A 184 -6.13 10.98 36.38
N GLU A 185 -6.63 9.89 35.79
CA GLU A 185 -6.07 9.34 34.56
C GLU A 185 -6.27 10.31 33.38
N LYS A 186 -5.24 10.45 32.55
CA LYS A 186 -5.36 11.15 31.26
C LYS A 186 -5.90 10.16 30.22
N ILE A 187 -6.97 10.53 29.54
CA ILE A 187 -7.48 9.78 28.39
C ILE A 187 -6.71 10.19 27.15
N GLN A 188 -6.23 9.22 26.39
CA GLN A 188 -5.58 9.42 25.10
C GLN A 188 -6.13 8.46 24.05
N ILE A 189 -6.05 8.86 22.78
CA ILE A 189 -6.50 8.04 21.64
C ILE A 189 -5.38 7.84 20.63
N ALA A 190 -5.19 6.59 20.21
CA ALA A 190 -4.34 6.21 19.11
C ALA A 190 -5.15 5.60 17.96
N LEU A 191 -4.79 5.94 16.73
CA LEU A 191 -5.23 5.22 15.54
C LEU A 191 -4.11 4.31 15.04
N LEU A 192 -4.37 3.01 14.99
CA LEU A 192 -3.51 1.99 14.40
C LEU A 192 -3.99 1.68 12.98
N ILE A 193 -3.31 2.27 12.00
CA ILE A 193 -3.67 2.16 10.59
C ILE A 193 -2.82 1.06 9.96
N ASP A 194 -3.49 -0.02 9.58
CA ASP A 194 -2.88 -1.17 8.92
C ASP A 194 -3.02 -1.04 7.39
N LEU A 195 -1.99 -0.48 6.74
CA LEU A 195 -2.03 -0.14 5.32
C LEU A 195 -1.38 -1.24 4.49
N TYR A 196 -2.18 -1.98 3.72
CA TYR A 196 -1.72 -2.99 2.77
C TYR A 196 -1.64 -2.41 1.37
N ALA A 197 -0.45 -2.46 0.76
CA ALA A 197 -0.27 -2.05 -0.62
C ALA A 197 0.80 -2.84 -1.36
N GLU A 198 0.56 -3.08 -2.65
CA GLU A 198 1.52 -3.69 -3.55
C GLU A 198 2.13 -2.65 -4.48
N PHE A 199 3.46 -2.50 -4.40
CA PHE A 199 4.25 -1.54 -5.16
C PHE A 199 5.49 -2.17 -5.80
N PHE A 200 5.44 -3.47 -6.12
CA PHE A 200 6.59 -4.21 -6.61
C PHE A 200 7.19 -3.59 -7.87
N SER A 201 6.40 -2.98 -8.78
CA SER A 201 6.90 -2.35 -10.02
C SER A 201 7.46 -0.93 -9.84
N LEU A 202 7.56 -0.41 -8.61
CA LEU A 202 8.06 0.93 -8.37
C LEU A 202 9.57 0.97 -8.25
N MET A 203 10.14 2.03 -8.80
CA MET A 203 11.49 2.48 -8.56
C MET A 203 11.44 3.69 -7.61
N LYS A 204 12.44 3.84 -6.76
CA LYS A 204 12.64 4.98 -5.86
C LYS A 204 13.84 5.79 -6.31
N PHE A 205 13.72 7.09 -6.24
CA PHE A 205 14.83 8.03 -6.29
C PHE A 205 14.97 8.70 -4.93
N ASP A 206 16.14 8.57 -4.31
CA ASP A 206 16.50 9.29 -3.09
C ASP A 206 17.99 9.69 -3.11
N SER A 207 18.55 10.11 -1.98
CA SER A 207 19.96 10.47 -1.86
C SER A 207 20.94 9.32 -2.17
N ARG A 208 20.45 8.08 -2.34
CA ARG A 208 21.24 6.90 -2.76
C ARG A 208 21.07 6.59 -4.26
N GLY A 209 20.44 7.47 -5.02
CA GLY A 209 20.15 7.27 -6.44
C GLY A 209 18.88 6.45 -6.69
N ILE A 210 18.77 5.95 -7.91
CA ILE A 210 17.63 5.18 -8.41
C ILE A 210 17.79 3.71 -7.99
N ARG A 211 16.80 3.15 -7.31
CA ARG A 211 16.78 1.75 -6.86
C ARG A 211 15.37 1.19 -6.88
N ALA A 212 15.22 -0.10 -7.10
CA ALA A 212 13.93 -0.77 -7.00
C ALA A 212 13.34 -0.69 -5.58
N CYS A 213 12.00 -0.66 -5.50
CA CYS A 213 11.30 -1.10 -4.30
C CYS A 213 11.54 -2.60 -4.14
N LYS A 214 11.99 -3.01 -2.95
CA LYS A 214 12.08 -4.43 -2.65
C LYS A 214 10.66 -5.00 -2.60
N ILE A 215 10.50 -6.29 -2.92
CA ILE A 215 9.20 -6.96 -2.79
C ILE A 215 8.70 -6.80 -1.34
N GLY A 216 7.41 -6.51 -1.21
CA GLY A 216 6.75 -6.22 0.06
C GLY A 216 7.09 -4.87 0.69
N GLU A 217 7.93 -4.05 0.06
CA GLU A 217 8.22 -2.71 0.56
C GLU A 217 7.12 -1.73 0.15
N VAL A 218 6.50 -1.10 1.15
CA VAL A 218 5.60 0.03 0.97
C VAL A 218 6.33 1.32 1.37
N PRO A 219 6.65 2.22 0.41
CA PRO A 219 7.23 3.52 0.72
C PRO A 219 6.29 4.40 1.55
N LEU A 220 6.87 5.24 2.40
CA LEU A 220 6.10 6.27 3.11
C LEU A 220 5.82 7.43 2.16
N PHE A 221 4.56 7.60 1.75
CA PHE A 221 4.19 8.61 0.76
C PHE A 221 3.70 9.91 1.39
N GLN A 222 4.06 11.03 0.76
CA GLN A 222 3.66 12.36 1.20
C GLN A 222 2.14 12.55 1.17
N GLU A 223 1.47 12.05 0.14
CA GLU A 223 0.02 12.15 -0.02
C GLU A 223 -0.74 11.40 1.08
N VAL A 224 -0.23 10.25 1.51
CA VAL A 224 -0.79 9.48 2.64
C VAL A 224 -0.71 10.29 3.93
N ILE A 225 0.45 10.88 4.23
CA ILE A 225 0.65 11.72 5.41
C ILE A 225 -0.24 12.98 5.37
N ALA A 226 -0.25 13.68 4.24
CA ALA A 226 -1.07 14.87 4.06
C ALA A 226 -2.57 14.57 4.24
N LEU A 227 -3.04 13.41 3.76
CA LEU A 227 -4.42 12.98 3.93
C LEU A 227 -4.77 12.69 5.39
N ILE A 228 -3.87 12.01 6.12
CA ILE A 228 -4.01 11.74 7.55
C ILE A 228 -4.09 13.05 8.35
N GLU A 229 -3.14 13.96 8.14
CA GLU A 229 -3.09 15.25 8.86
C GLU A 229 -4.26 16.17 8.53
N ARG A 230 -4.80 16.09 7.30
CA ARG A 230 -5.97 16.86 6.89
C ARG A 230 -7.25 16.39 7.58
N ILE A 231 -7.42 15.08 7.77
CA ILE A 231 -8.67 14.48 8.28
C ILE A 231 -8.67 14.39 9.80
N ILE A 232 -7.52 14.10 10.42
CA ILE A 232 -7.43 13.90 11.87
C ILE A 232 -7.28 15.24 12.57
N ASP A 233 -8.22 15.55 13.47
CA ASP A 233 -8.04 16.63 14.43
C ASP A 233 -7.05 16.20 15.53
N LYS A 234 -5.94 16.95 15.63
CA LYS A 234 -4.90 16.76 16.65
C LYS A 234 -5.38 16.96 18.09
N SER A 235 -6.55 17.59 18.28
CA SER A 235 -7.17 17.74 19.60
C SER A 235 -7.90 16.47 20.04
N ALA A 236 -8.29 15.62 19.08
CA ALA A 236 -9.14 14.46 19.30
C ALA A 236 -8.37 13.13 19.29
N VAL A 237 -7.24 13.09 18.59
CA VAL A 237 -6.33 11.93 18.50
C VAL A 237 -4.94 12.35 18.95
N ASP A 238 -4.32 11.58 19.85
CA ASP A 238 -2.96 11.85 20.32
C ASP A 238 -1.91 11.24 19.39
N TYR A 239 -2.15 10.02 18.90
CA TYR A 239 -1.15 9.22 18.20
C TYR A 239 -1.70 8.59 16.90
N VAL A 240 -0.83 8.54 15.88
CA VAL A 240 -1.07 7.79 14.65
C VAL A 240 0.07 6.79 14.48
N ILE A 241 -0.29 5.52 14.33
CA ILE A 241 0.63 4.42 14.08
C ILE A 241 0.31 3.85 12.71
N LEU A 242 1.29 3.86 11.81
CA LEU A 242 1.20 3.34 10.46
C LEU A 242 1.97 2.03 10.39
N CYS A 243 1.26 0.92 10.18
CA CYS A 243 1.84 -0.36 9.80
C CYS A 243 1.77 -0.46 8.28
N LEU A 244 2.93 -0.37 7.61
CA LEU A 244 3.01 -0.46 6.16
C LEU A 244 3.30 -1.91 5.76
N ASN A 245 2.28 -2.56 5.20
CA ASN A 245 2.17 -3.99 4.96
C ASN A 245 2.06 -4.33 3.47
N SER A 246 2.42 -5.57 3.14
CA SER A 246 2.16 -6.20 1.84
C SER A 246 1.55 -7.57 2.05
N SER A 247 0.65 -7.94 1.14
CA SER A 247 -0.04 -9.23 1.10
C SER A 247 0.69 -10.29 0.27
N ILE A 248 1.83 -9.93 -0.33
CA ILE A 248 2.65 -10.82 -1.19
C ILE A 248 3.79 -11.46 -0.40
N THR A 249 4.29 -10.84 0.67
CA THR A 249 5.47 -11.34 1.40
C THR A 249 5.25 -11.35 2.90
N GLU A 250 5.86 -12.30 3.62
CA GLU A 250 5.92 -12.35 5.09
C GLU A 250 6.94 -11.37 5.70
N ARG A 251 7.39 -10.38 4.91
CA ARG A 251 8.37 -9.42 5.37
C ARG A 251 7.84 -8.63 6.56
N THR A 252 8.67 -8.47 7.58
CA THR A 252 8.31 -7.65 8.75
C THR A 252 7.88 -6.25 8.32
N PRO A 253 6.68 -5.79 8.71
CA PRO A 253 6.13 -4.53 8.23
C PRO A 253 6.93 -3.34 8.74
N LYS A 254 7.00 -2.26 7.95
CA LYS A 254 7.59 -1.01 8.43
C LYS A 254 6.56 -0.27 9.27
N VAL A 255 6.87 -0.07 10.55
CA VAL A 255 6.00 0.66 11.49
C VAL A 255 6.53 2.06 11.74
N TYR A 256 5.65 3.05 11.61
CA TYR A 256 5.92 4.44 11.98
C TYR A 256 4.90 4.93 13.00
N ALA A 257 5.39 5.43 14.13
CA ALA A 257 4.54 6.06 15.15
C ALA A 257 4.82 7.56 15.24
N PHE A 258 3.76 8.36 15.23
CA PHE A 258 3.79 9.82 15.28
C PHE A 258 2.76 10.37 16.26
N ARG A 259 3.06 11.55 16.80
CA ARG A 259 2.03 12.38 17.44
C ARG A 259 1.16 13.01 16.35
N ALA A 260 -0.15 13.10 16.57
CA ALA A 260 -1.05 13.73 15.59
C ALA A 260 -0.77 15.23 15.43
N GLY A 261 -1.08 15.76 14.24
CA GLY A 261 -1.09 17.20 13.92
C GLY A 261 0.19 17.82 13.37
N GLU A 262 1.33 17.15 13.47
CA GLU A 262 2.63 17.62 12.90
C GLU A 262 3.51 16.43 12.47
N ILE A 263 2.92 15.46 11.80
CA ILE A 263 3.55 14.24 11.30
C ILE A 263 4.63 14.58 10.28
N GLU A 264 4.37 15.44 9.30
CA GLU A 264 5.37 15.81 8.30
C GLU A 264 6.61 16.44 8.95
N ARG A 265 6.43 17.33 9.93
CA ARG A 265 7.56 17.91 10.69
C ARG A 265 8.34 16.84 11.46
N GLN A 266 7.66 15.87 12.07
CA GLN A 266 8.29 14.76 12.78
C GLN A 266 9.11 13.86 11.85
N ILE A 267 8.61 13.60 10.64
CA ILE A 267 9.33 12.85 9.59
C ILE A 267 10.65 13.56 9.26
N HIS A 268 10.60 14.87 8.99
CA HIS A 268 11.77 15.68 8.68
C HIS A 268 12.79 15.69 9.83
N LYS A 269 12.34 15.93 11.07
CA LYS A 269 13.21 15.93 12.26
C LYS A 269 13.89 14.59 12.51
N ARG A 270 13.25 13.49 12.13
CA ARG A 270 13.77 12.12 12.25
C ARG A 270 14.58 11.68 11.04
N HIS A 271 14.77 12.55 10.04
CA HIS A 271 15.43 12.25 8.77
C HIS A 271 14.83 11.02 8.06
N LEU A 272 13.53 10.78 8.25
CA LEU A 272 12.83 9.71 7.56
C LEU A 272 12.65 10.07 6.09
N LYS A 273 12.77 9.07 5.22
CA LYS A 273 12.49 9.25 3.79
C LYS A 273 10.98 9.23 3.55
N ILE A 274 10.47 10.35 3.07
CA ILE A 274 9.11 10.49 2.54
C ILE A 274 9.21 10.69 1.03
N TYR A 275 8.36 10.01 0.28
CA TYR A 275 8.40 10.00 -1.17
C TYR A 275 7.15 10.66 -1.75
N LYS A 276 7.34 11.42 -2.83
CA LYS A 276 6.24 11.77 -3.73
C LYS A 276 5.91 10.58 -4.63
N TYR A 277 4.64 10.32 -4.91
CA TYR A 277 4.25 9.35 -5.93
C TYR A 277 4.12 10.05 -7.29
N LEU A 278 4.85 9.61 -8.31
CA LEU A 278 4.93 10.28 -9.63
C LEU A 278 4.64 9.34 -10.81
N ALA A 279 4.04 8.16 -10.60
CA ALA A 279 3.72 7.28 -11.72
C ALA A 279 2.47 7.74 -12.49
N MET A 280 2.33 7.29 -13.76
CA MET A 280 1.24 7.71 -14.65
C MET A 280 -0.16 7.50 -14.06
N ASP A 281 -0.36 6.42 -13.29
CA ASP A 281 -1.65 6.05 -12.71
C ASP A 281 -2.18 7.08 -11.69
N LEU A 282 -1.36 8.05 -11.27
CA LEU A 282 -1.78 9.19 -10.44
C LEU A 282 -2.78 10.14 -11.13
N LEU A 283 -2.78 10.22 -12.47
CA LEU A 283 -3.67 11.11 -13.21
C LEU A 283 -5.08 10.53 -13.41
N PHE A 284 -5.28 9.26 -13.06
CA PHE A 284 -6.54 8.55 -13.29
C PHE A 284 -7.48 8.69 -12.09
N GLU A 285 -8.78 8.63 -12.35
CA GLU A 285 -9.77 8.61 -11.29
C GLU A 285 -9.62 7.35 -10.41
N PRO A 286 -9.98 7.44 -9.11
CA PRO A 286 -10.01 6.27 -8.25
C PRO A 286 -10.88 5.17 -8.86
N PHE A 287 -10.40 3.93 -8.82
CA PHE A 287 -11.07 2.73 -9.31
C PHE A 287 -11.30 2.67 -10.82
N SER A 288 -10.70 3.58 -11.61
CA SER A 288 -10.55 3.42 -13.06
C SER A 288 -9.09 3.11 -13.35
N GLY A 289 -8.76 1.82 -13.46
CA GLY A 289 -7.41 1.23 -13.46
C GLY A 289 -6.26 2.08 -14.02
N ARG A 290 -5.72 1.68 -15.18
CA ARG A 290 -4.51 2.23 -15.81
C ARG A 290 -4.83 2.92 -17.14
N PRO A 291 -3.85 3.57 -17.80
CA PRO A 291 -4.00 4.10 -19.16
C PRO A 291 -4.37 3.06 -20.23
N TYR A 292 -4.46 1.81 -19.84
CA TYR A 292 -4.80 0.69 -20.68
C TYR A 292 -5.59 -0.27 -19.78
N GLU A 293 -6.70 -0.79 -20.31
CA GLU A 293 -7.44 -1.81 -19.60
C GLU A 293 -6.81 -3.16 -19.96
N ILE A 294 -6.32 -3.84 -18.92
CA ILE A 294 -5.89 -5.23 -19.05
C ILE A 294 -7.14 -6.07 -18.86
N ALA A 295 -7.74 -6.48 -19.99
CA ALA A 295 -9.03 -7.16 -20.01
C ALA A 295 -8.94 -8.56 -19.38
N LYS A 296 -7.83 -9.26 -19.60
CA LYS A 296 -7.57 -10.57 -19.01
C LYS A 296 -6.07 -10.83 -18.85
N TYR A 297 -5.67 -11.16 -17.62
CA TYR A 297 -4.38 -11.77 -17.31
C TYR A 297 -4.59 -13.28 -17.15
N SER A 298 -3.87 -14.09 -17.92
CA SER A 298 -3.94 -15.55 -17.81
C SER A 298 -2.57 -16.19 -17.99
N PHE A 299 -2.35 -17.28 -17.28
CA PHE A 299 -1.24 -18.17 -17.54
C PHE A 299 -1.67 -19.28 -18.49
N SER A 300 -0.80 -19.62 -19.43
CA SER A 300 -0.91 -20.78 -20.30
C SER A 300 -0.63 -22.05 -19.49
N PRO A 301 -0.99 -23.23 -20.00
CA PRO A 301 -0.71 -24.49 -19.33
C PRO A 301 0.75 -24.60 -18.90
N VAL A 302 0.96 -25.13 -17.70
CA VAL A 302 2.28 -25.42 -17.16
C VAL A 302 2.96 -26.49 -18.01
N ILE A 303 4.17 -26.20 -18.48
CA ILE A 303 5.02 -27.14 -19.20
C ILE A 303 6.15 -27.55 -18.25
N ARG A 304 6.17 -28.82 -17.89
CA ARG A 304 7.26 -29.43 -17.14
C ARG A 304 8.27 -30.06 -18.08
N ASN A 305 9.55 -29.78 -17.84
CA ASN A 305 10.63 -30.52 -18.47
C ASN A 305 11.06 -31.66 -17.54
N ASP A 306 10.80 -32.91 -17.91
CA ASP A 306 11.09 -34.08 -17.08
C ASP A 306 12.59 -34.28 -16.80
N GLN A 307 13.46 -33.77 -17.67
CA GLN A 307 14.91 -33.90 -17.53
C GLN A 307 15.50 -32.83 -16.62
N SER A 308 15.12 -31.56 -16.80
CA SER A 308 15.63 -30.45 -15.97
C SER A 308 14.81 -30.23 -14.71
N LYS A 309 13.63 -30.85 -14.59
CA LYS A 309 12.59 -30.55 -13.58
C LYS A 309 12.14 -29.08 -13.60
N GLU A 310 12.44 -28.35 -14.67
CA GLU A 310 12.00 -26.97 -14.82
C GLU A 310 10.51 -26.92 -15.11
N VAL A 311 9.87 -25.94 -14.48
CA VAL A 311 8.46 -25.63 -14.67
C VAL A 311 8.40 -24.30 -15.41
N SER A 312 7.76 -24.30 -16.57
CA SER A 312 7.61 -23.10 -17.38
C SER A 312 6.14 -22.84 -17.66
N THR A 313 5.76 -21.57 -17.72
CA THR A 313 4.45 -21.13 -18.16
C THR A 313 4.62 -19.84 -18.95
N MET A 314 3.70 -19.58 -19.88
CA MET A 314 3.61 -18.29 -20.56
C MET A 314 2.46 -17.50 -19.97
N TYR A 315 2.64 -16.20 -19.75
CA TYR A 315 1.52 -15.33 -19.43
C TYR A 315 1.07 -14.57 -20.68
N SER A 316 -0.24 -14.34 -20.79
CA SER A 316 -0.85 -13.46 -21.78
C SER A 316 -1.65 -12.36 -21.09
N CYS A 317 -1.69 -11.21 -21.76
CA CYS A 317 -2.36 -10.02 -21.27
C CYS A 317 -3.05 -9.33 -22.45
N ASP A 318 -4.37 -9.27 -22.44
CA ASP A 318 -5.14 -8.51 -23.42
C ASP A 318 -5.18 -7.03 -23.00
N VAL A 319 -4.64 -6.15 -23.84
CA VAL A 319 -4.50 -4.72 -23.53
C VAL A 319 -5.38 -3.90 -24.47
N SER A 320 -6.41 -3.23 -23.95
CA SER A 320 -7.12 -2.17 -24.67
C SER A 320 -6.45 -0.83 -24.37
N ALA A 321 -6.04 -0.12 -25.43
CA ALA A 321 -5.27 1.11 -25.31
C ALA A 321 -6.17 2.35 -25.16
N ILE A 322 -5.71 3.34 -24.41
CA ILE A 322 -6.18 4.72 -24.56
C ILE A 322 -5.78 5.26 -25.94
N GLU A 323 -6.54 6.24 -26.43
CA GLU A 323 -6.19 7.05 -27.59
C GLU A 323 -4.74 7.57 -27.49
N GLY A 324 -3.92 7.27 -28.50
CA GLY A 324 -2.46 7.46 -28.43
C GLY A 324 -2.01 8.86 -28.03
N GLU A 325 -2.74 9.91 -28.43
CA GLU A 325 -2.41 11.29 -28.05
C GLU A 325 -2.58 11.55 -26.55
N THR A 326 -3.68 11.08 -25.96
CA THR A 326 -3.94 11.24 -24.52
C THR A 326 -2.90 10.47 -23.70
N PHE A 327 -2.51 9.28 -24.15
CA PHE A 327 -1.43 8.52 -23.52
C PHE A 327 -0.11 9.29 -23.53
N LEU A 328 0.26 9.88 -24.67
CA LEU A 328 1.49 10.66 -24.80
C LEU A 328 1.49 11.91 -23.90
N ASP A 329 0.38 12.65 -23.83
CA ASP A 329 0.27 13.80 -22.93
C ASP A 329 0.52 13.40 -21.45
N ILE A 330 -0.04 12.25 -21.03
CA ILE A 330 0.15 11.69 -19.67
C ILE A 330 1.61 11.28 -19.46
N ALA A 331 2.21 10.58 -20.43
CA ALA A 331 3.61 10.15 -20.36
C ALA A 331 4.56 11.36 -20.28
N TYR A 332 4.31 12.42 -21.06
CA TYR A 332 5.09 13.67 -21.01
C TYR A 332 4.95 14.39 -19.68
N TYR A 333 3.74 14.50 -19.13
CA TYR A 333 3.56 15.07 -17.80
C TYR A 333 4.30 14.30 -16.71
N THR A 334 4.23 12.98 -16.79
CA THR A 334 4.92 12.08 -15.85
C THR A 334 6.43 12.26 -15.95
N ALA A 335 6.99 12.26 -17.16
CA ALA A 335 8.40 12.51 -17.41
C ALA A 335 8.86 13.88 -16.92
N TRP A 336 8.08 14.94 -17.17
CA TRP A 336 8.36 16.28 -16.70
C TRP A 336 8.47 16.36 -15.17
N ASN A 337 7.55 15.70 -14.46
CA ASN A 337 7.60 15.62 -12.99
C ASN A 337 8.81 14.83 -12.51
N ILE A 338 9.09 13.65 -13.08
CA ILE A 338 10.25 12.82 -12.73
C ILE A 338 11.54 13.64 -12.86
N LEU A 339 11.80 14.19 -14.05
CA LEU A 339 13.01 14.97 -14.34
C LEU A 339 13.09 16.24 -13.46
N GLY A 340 11.95 16.88 -13.21
CA GLY A 340 11.88 18.03 -12.31
C GLY A 340 12.25 17.66 -10.86
N TYR A 341 11.76 16.54 -10.33
CA TYR A 341 12.10 16.09 -8.98
C TYR A 341 13.57 15.66 -8.87
N GLU A 342 14.11 14.99 -9.89
CA GLU A 342 15.53 14.62 -9.94
C GLU A 342 16.45 15.84 -9.95
N ALA A 343 16.15 16.86 -10.77
CA ALA A 343 16.92 18.10 -10.85
C ALA A 343 16.99 18.82 -9.49
N HIS A 344 15.94 18.71 -8.68
CA HIS A 344 15.88 19.27 -7.33
C HIS A 344 16.30 18.29 -6.22
N LYS A 345 16.79 17.09 -6.57
CA LYS A 345 17.20 16.03 -5.64
C LYS A 345 16.11 15.66 -4.61
N ARG A 346 14.83 15.74 -5.00
CA ARG A 346 13.69 15.41 -4.14
C ARG A 346 13.37 13.92 -4.21
N SER A 347 12.98 13.32 -3.09
CA SER A 347 12.69 11.88 -3.04
C SER A 347 11.32 11.57 -3.65
N PHE A 348 11.26 10.60 -4.56
CA PHE A 348 10.01 10.17 -5.20
C PHE A 348 10.03 8.69 -5.60
N CYS A 349 8.86 8.14 -5.89
CA CYS A 349 8.69 6.86 -6.55
C CYS A 349 7.93 7.03 -7.86
N ALA A 350 8.30 6.26 -8.87
CA ALA A 350 7.55 6.13 -10.12
C ALA A 350 7.69 4.69 -10.65
N SER A 351 6.87 4.27 -11.60
CA SER A 351 7.02 2.92 -12.16
C SER A 351 8.31 2.80 -12.97
N LEU A 352 8.81 1.57 -13.13
CA LEU A 352 9.96 1.27 -13.98
C LEU A 352 9.79 1.87 -15.39
N SER A 353 8.62 1.67 -16.00
CA SER A 353 8.34 2.18 -17.34
C SER A 353 8.36 3.70 -17.41
N ASP A 354 7.88 4.39 -16.38
CA ASP A 354 7.84 5.85 -16.35
C ASP A 354 9.24 6.44 -16.25
N PHE A 355 10.09 5.85 -15.40
CA PHE A 355 11.49 6.22 -15.30
C PHE A 355 12.23 6.00 -16.62
N ALA A 356 12.03 4.84 -17.26
CA ALA A 356 12.72 4.50 -18.48
C ALA A 356 12.34 5.46 -19.61
N PHE A 357 11.05 5.75 -19.76
CA PHE A 357 10.55 6.72 -20.71
C PHE A 357 11.14 8.11 -20.45
N ALA A 358 11.08 8.61 -19.21
CA ALA A 358 11.60 9.93 -18.84
C ALA A 358 13.08 10.10 -19.20
N HIS A 359 13.91 9.12 -18.87
CA HIS A 359 15.35 9.15 -19.16
C HIS A 359 15.68 8.97 -20.64
N ALA A 360 14.88 8.21 -21.38
CA ALA A 360 15.12 8.01 -22.80
C ALA A 360 14.88 9.29 -23.62
N ILE A 361 13.90 10.10 -23.22
CA ILE A 361 13.57 11.35 -23.92
C ILE A 361 14.40 12.55 -23.43
N ALA A 362 14.86 12.53 -22.17
CA ALA A 362 15.55 13.67 -21.54
C ALA A 362 16.69 14.31 -22.36
N PRO A 363 17.61 13.55 -23.01
CA PRO A 363 18.71 14.15 -23.77
C PRO A 363 18.27 14.99 -24.98
N GLU A 364 17.07 14.74 -25.49
CA GLU A 364 16.50 15.41 -26.66
C GLU A 364 15.72 16.66 -26.31
N ILE A 365 15.36 16.85 -25.04
CA ILE A 365 14.48 17.95 -24.63
C ILE A 365 15.31 19.22 -24.48
N ILE A 366 14.92 20.28 -25.20
CA ILE A 366 15.49 21.62 -25.07
C ILE A 366 14.71 22.41 -24.01
N ALA A 367 13.38 22.29 -24.04
CA ALA A 367 12.49 23.02 -23.15
C ALA A 367 11.17 22.27 -22.97
N TRP A 368 10.39 22.70 -21.99
CA TRP A 368 9.02 22.24 -21.77
C TRP A 368 8.05 23.40 -21.98
N GLU A 369 6.96 23.13 -22.68
CA GLU A 369 5.88 24.09 -22.90
C GLU A 369 4.63 23.65 -22.14
N LYS A 370 4.00 24.57 -21.40
CA LYS A 370 2.70 24.32 -20.79
C LYS A 370 1.61 24.52 -21.83
N VAL A 371 0.67 23.58 -21.92
CA VAL A 371 -0.44 23.69 -22.85
C VAL A 371 -1.49 24.66 -22.29
N SER A 372 -1.75 25.75 -23.01
CA SER A 372 -2.76 26.75 -22.65
C SER A 372 -4.12 26.11 -22.37
N GLY A 373 -4.76 26.51 -21.27
CA GLY A 373 -6.07 26.00 -20.84
C GLY A 373 -6.02 24.65 -20.10
N SER A 374 -4.86 24.01 -19.97
CA SER A 374 -4.69 22.79 -19.15
C SER A 374 -3.93 23.08 -17.85
N THR A 375 -4.35 22.43 -16.77
CA THR A 375 -3.67 22.51 -15.46
C THR A 375 -2.53 21.51 -15.30
N TRP A 376 -2.45 20.51 -16.18
CA TRP A 376 -1.47 19.43 -16.08
C TRP A 376 -0.72 19.16 -17.39
N LYS A 377 -1.29 19.43 -18.57
CA LYS A 377 -0.62 19.08 -19.84
C LYS A 377 0.66 19.91 -20.05
N VAL A 378 1.73 19.21 -20.39
CA VAL A 378 3.03 19.78 -20.77
C VAL A 378 3.55 19.03 -21.99
N ARG A 379 4.24 19.75 -22.88
CA ARG A 379 4.83 19.18 -24.09
C ARG A 379 6.33 19.43 -24.13
N PRO A 380 7.15 18.42 -24.48
CA PRO A 380 8.56 18.62 -24.70
C PRO A 380 8.80 19.32 -26.05
N ILE A 381 9.73 20.27 -26.05
CA ILE A 381 10.33 20.83 -27.27
C ILE A 381 11.61 20.05 -27.52
N PHE A 382 11.61 19.23 -28.57
CA PHE A 382 12.75 18.38 -28.91
C PHE A 382 13.79 19.09 -29.79
N LYS A 383 15.06 18.69 -29.64
CA LYS A 383 16.08 18.84 -30.69
C LYS A 383 15.57 18.10 -31.92
N VAL A 384 15.79 18.63 -33.11
CA VAL A 384 15.44 17.93 -34.36
C VAL A 384 16.18 16.59 -34.35
N SER A 385 15.47 15.50 -34.13
CA SER A 385 16.02 14.15 -34.02
C SER A 385 15.14 13.12 -34.73
N ASN A 386 15.76 12.03 -35.16
CA ASN A 386 15.09 10.94 -35.85
C ASN A 386 14.31 10.06 -34.85
N SER A 387 13.04 9.76 -35.15
CA SER A 387 12.15 8.97 -34.28
C SER A 387 12.65 7.54 -34.01
N ASN A 388 13.42 6.94 -34.92
CA ASN A 388 13.98 5.59 -34.76
C ASN A 388 15.01 5.53 -33.63
N ASP A 389 15.81 6.58 -33.46
CA ASP A 389 16.84 6.69 -32.43
C ASP A 389 16.23 6.81 -31.02
N ARG A 390 15.04 7.42 -30.91
CA ARG A 390 14.27 7.47 -29.64
C ARG A 390 13.77 6.11 -29.20
N ARG A 391 13.24 5.28 -30.11
CA ARG A 391 12.77 3.93 -29.76
C ARG A 391 13.92 3.06 -29.24
N ALA A 392 15.07 3.09 -29.92
CA ALA A 392 16.25 2.34 -29.51
C ALA A 392 16.70 2.71 -28.08
N ARG A 393 16.77 4.01 -27.75
CA ARG A 393 17.10 4.47 -26.39
C ARG A 393 16.08 4.07 -25.34
N ILE A 394 14.78 4.06 -25.66
CA ILE A 394 13.76 3.57 -24.73
C ILE A 394 14.02 2.10 -24.41
N SER A 395 14.23 1.26 -25.43
CA SER A 395 14.54 -0.16 -25.24
C SER A 395 15.82 -0.38 -24.44
N GLU A 396 16.90 0.34 -24.75
CA GLU A 396 18.16 0.27 -23.99
C GLU A 396 17.97 0.67 -22.52
N ARG A 397 17.23 1.76 -22.27
CA ARG A 397 17.00 2.26 -20.91
C ARG A 397 16.09 1.34 -20.11
N MET A 398 15.06 0.78 -20.74
CA MET A 398 14.20 -0.25 -20.15
C MET A 398 15.04 -1.45 -19.72
N GLU A 399 15.94 -1.95 -20.57
CA GLU A 399 16.79 -3.09 -20.24
C GLU A 399 17.77 -2.79 -19.10
N ALA A 400 18.37 -1.59 -19.10
CA ALA A 400 19.24 -1.15 -18.01
C ALA A 400 18.49 -1.04 -16.67
N MET A 401 17.25 -0.53 -16.67
CA MET A 401 16.43 -0.44 -15.48
C MET A 401 15.88 -1.79 -15.04
N LYS A 402 15.59 -2.69 -15.98
CA LYS A 402 15.18 -4.06 -15.69
C LYS A 402 16.25 -4.80 -14.90
N LYS A 403 17.53 -4.66 -15.27
CA LYS A 403 18.64 -5.22 -14.49
C LYS A 403 18.71 -4.68 -13.06
N GLU A 404 18.44 -3.38 -12.87
CA GLU A 404 18.39 -2.78 -11.52
C GLU A 404 17.15 -3.21 -10.74
N TYR A 405 16.05 -3.44 -11.45
CA TYR A 405 14.81 -3.97 -10.91
C TYR A 405 14.97 -5.41 -10.42
N GLU A 406 15.64 -6.25 -11.20
CA GLU A 406 15.96 -7.65 -10.88
C GLU A 406 16.81 -7.76 -9.60
N LYS A 407 17.77 -6.85 -9.37
CA LYS A 407 18.49 -6.76 -8.08
C LYS A 407 17.59 -6.46 -6.88
N GLY A 408 16.40 -5.91 -7.10
CA GLY A 408 15.42 -5.65 -6.04
C GLY A 408 14.73 -6.91 -5.51
N PHE A 409 14.82 -8.02 -6.25
CA PHE A 409 14.34 -9.34 -5.84
C PHE A 409 15.35 -10.09 -4.96
N GLU A 410 16.60 -9.64 -4.93
CA GLU A 410 17.67 -10.07 -4.02
C GLU A 410 17.65 -9.24 -2.71
#